data_AF-A0A963ST92-F1
#
_entry.id   AF-A0A963ST92-F1
#
_cell.length_a   1.000
_cell.length_b   1.000
_cell.length_c   1.000
_cell.angle_alpha   90.00
_cell.angle_beta   90.00
_cell.angle_gamma   90.00
#
_symmetry.space_group_name_H-M   'P 1'
#
loop_
_entity.id
_entity.type
_entity.pdbx_description
1 polymer ?
#
loop_
_entity_poly.entity_id
_entity_poly.type
_entity_poly.pdbx_seq_one_letter_code
_entity_poly.pdbx_strand_id
1 'polypeptide(L)'
;MSHTSQKRKSQKNKIIRYLMICFYFVFIGFCLVGIWLKWDVSSEPGNSYTTHVYEEGLDAITVAVPLPDAGKKESFLERLSRRAAKKPAPVIHPQRDDRAEQTWQKYAALPVNVPAGNAEIILVIDDLGIVKGTTKQMIEMNVPLTLSFLPYATEIATQVNEAYLRGHDILVHIPMEPKGNADPGPHALLSSSSADNQMESIDYNLGQFSNYIGINNHMGSRFTEDEEAVNRFLDVIKTKGLLVLDSKTTANSRLEKLAIEKNIPVTDRDVFLDNEQDINYILGQLGKLERIAKRDGSALAIGHPYAQTVAALKEWIPTLADKGITIIPISQKVREKYANTSLAAD
;
A
#
# COMPACT_ATOMS: atom_id res chain seq x y z
N MET A 1 15.59 79.13 -51.51
CA MET A 1 14.67 78.02 -51.15
C MET A 1 15.36 76.79 -50.52
N SER A 2 16.62 76.82 -50.05
CA SER A 2 17.31 75.60 -49.57
C SER A 2 17.47 75.45 -48.04
N HIS A 3 17.35 76.51 -47.23
CA HIS A 3 17.63 76.41 -45.78
C HIS A 3 16.49 75.83 -44.92
N THR A 4 15.22 75.98 -45.33
CA THR A 4 14.06 75.54 -44.54
C THR A 4 13.80 74.03 -44.63
N SER A 5 14.23 73.39 -45.71
CA SER A 5 14.07 71.94 -45.95
C SER A 5 15.01 71.09 -45.08
N GLN A 6 16.26 71.57 -44.89
CA GLN A 6 17.28 70.84 -44.15
C GLN A 6 17.02 70.81 -42.63
N LYS A 7 16.41 71.87 -42.08
CA LYS A 7 16.03 71.95 -40.66
C LYS A 7 14.87 70.99 -40.30
N ARG A 8 13.86 70.88 -41.18
CA ARG A 8 12.76 69.92 -41.03
C ARG A 8 13.23 68.47 -41.13
N LYS A 9 14.17 68.17 -42.04
CA LYS A 9 14.75 66.81 -42.19
C LYS A 9 15.56 66.40 -40.95
N SER A 10 16.34 67.33 -40.38
CA SER A 10 17.11 67.10 -39.14
C SER A 10 16.22 66.84 -37.93
N GLN A 11 15.12 67.60 -37.77
CA GLN A 11 14.18 67.41 -36.67
C GLN A 11 13.39 66.09 -36.78
N LYS A 12 12.99 65.71 -37.99
CA LYS A 12 12.32 64.42 -38.25
C LYS A 12 13.24 63.23 -37.92
N ASN A 13 14.53 63.33 -38.25
CA ASN A 13 15.52 62.28 -37.91
C ASN A 13 15.76 62.16 -36.39
N LYS A 14 15.68 63.27 -35.64
CA LYS A 14 15.75 63.22 -34.17
C LYS A 14 14.52 62.53 -33.58
N ILE A 15 13.32 62.86 -34.06
CA ILE A 15 12.06 62.24 -33.60
C ILE A 15 12.07 60.73 -33.89
N ILE A 16 12.51 60.31 -35.09
CA ILE A 16 12.63 58.89 -35.44
C ILE A 16 13.64 58.18 -34.53
N ARG A 17 14.78 58.80 -34.20
CA ARG A 17 15.74 58.24 -33.23
C ARG A 17 15.14 58.05 -31.84
N TYR A 18 14.40 59.03 -31.32
CA TYR A 18 13.75 58.88 -30.01
C TYR A 18 12.66 57.79 -30.02
N LEU A 19 11.89 57.68 -31.11
CA LEU A 19 10.92 56.59 -31.28
C LEU A 19 11.57 55.21 -31.31
N MET A 20 12.70 55.05 -32.01
CA MET A 20 13.43 53.77 -32.01
C MET A 20 14.04 53.44 -30.64
N ILE A 21 14.54 54.44 -29.91
CA ILE A 21 15.06 54.25 -28.55
C ILE A 21 13.92 53.83 -27.59
N CYS A 22 12.75 54.47 -27.66
CA CYS A 22 11.58 54.05 -26.87
C CYS A 22 11.16 52.61 -27.20
N PHE A 23 11.10 52.25 -28.47
CA PHE A 23 10.79 50.86 -28.87
C PHE A 23 11.83 49.87 -28.36
N TYR A 24 13.11 50.25 -28.36
CA TYR A 24 14.19 49.40 -27.85
C TYR A 24 14.06 49.16 -26.34
N PHE A 25 13.71 50.18 -25.55
CA PHE A 25 13.49 50.01 -24.11
C PHE A 25 12.22 49.24 -23.77
N VAL A 26 11.13 49.41 -24.54
CA VAL A 26 9.92 48.59 -24.40
C VAL A 26 10.22 47.13 -24.75
N PHE A 27 11.00 46.87 -25.80
CA PHE A 27 11.41 45.54 -26.21
C PHE A 27 12.30 44.86 -25.15
N ILE A 28 13.28 45.57 -24.60
CA ILE A 28 14.08 45.06 -23.46
C ILE A 28 13.20 44.77 -22.25
N GLY A 29 12.24 45.63 -21.95
CA GLY A 29 11.25 45.39 -20.89
C GLY A 29 10.47 44.10 -21.12
N PHE A 30 9.97 43.86 -22.34
CA PHE A 30 9.29 42.62 -22.71
C PHE A 30 10.22 41.39 -22.64
N CYS A 31 11.48 41.52 -23.03
CA CYS A 31 12.46 40.43 -22.91
C CYS A 31 12.78 40.11 -21.44
N LEU A 32 12.94 41.12 -20.59
CA LEU A 32 13.20 40.94 -19.16
C LEU A 32 11.99 40.36 -18.43
N VAL A 33 10.77 40.79 -18.77
CA VAL A 33 9.53 40.19 -18.24
C VAL A 33 9.35 38.76 -18.76
N GLY A 34 9.69 38.48 -20.02
CA GLY A 34 9.69 37.12 -20.57
C GLY A 34 10.71 36.20 -19.91
N ILE A 35 11.90 36.71 -19.58
CA ILE A 35 12.93 35.99 -18.82
C ILE A 35 12.48 35.78 -17.37
N TRP A 36 11.84 36.78 -16.75
CA TRP A 36 11.32 36.69 -15.38
C TRP A 36 10.14 35.72 -15.28
N LEU A 37 9.18 35.75 -16.21
CA LEU A 37 8.10 34.76 -16.31
C LEU A 37 8.63 33.35 -16.57
N LYS A 38 9.67 33.21 -17.42
CA LYS A 38 10.32 31.92 -17.67
C LYS A 38 11.11 31.44 -16.46
N TRP A 39 11.67 32.36 -15.67
CA TRP A 39 12.33 32.07 -14.40
C TRP A 39 11.31 31.61 -13.35
N ASP A 40 10.18 32.32 -13.22
CA ASP A 40 9.10 32.02 -12.26
C ASP A 40 8.44 30.67 -12.55
N VAL A 41 8.19 30.37 -13.85
CA VAL A 41 7.74 29.06 -14.34
C VAL A 41 8.79 27.96 -14.14
N SER A 42 10.08 28.32 -14.02
CA SER A 42 11.17 27.36 -13.76
C SER A 42 11.58 27.27 -12.29
N SER A 43 10.99 28.07 -11.40
CA SER A 43 11.31 28.10 -9.96
C SER A 43 10.24 27.50 -9.06
N GLU A 44 9.21 26.86 -9.61
CA GLU A 44 8.50 25.86 -8.83
C GLU A 44 9.44 24.66 -8.61
N PRO A 45 9.78 24.29 -7.36
CA PRO A 45 10.46 23.04 -7.12
C PRO A 45 9.53 21.94 -7.62
N GLY A 46 9.90 21.33 -8.74
CA GLY A 46 9.15 20.22 -9.30
C GLY A 46 9.11 19.10 -8.27
N ASN A 47 8.00 18.98 -7.55
CA ASN A 47 7.63 17.72 -6.92
C ASN A 47 7.47 16.74 -8.07
N SER A 48 8.53 16.00 -8.37
CA SER A 48 8.50 14.99 -9.41
C SER A 48 7.64 13.84 -8.90
N TYR A 49 6.55 13.53 -9.60
CA TYR A 49 5.71 12.37 -9.30
C TYR A 49 6.04 11.25 -10.29
N THR A 50 6.10 10.01 -9.82
CA THR A 50 6.01 8.83 -10.67
C THR A 50 4.55 8.46 -10.84
N THR A 51 4.21 8.13 -12.06
CA THR A 51 2.89 7.64 -12.43
C THR A 51 3.01 6.13 -12.50
N HIS A 52 2.42 5.43 -11.55
CA HIS A 52 2.33 3.98 -11.56
C HIS A 52 0.97 3.58 -12.11
N VAL A 53 0.96 2.66 -13.06
CA VAL A 53 -0.28 2.07 -13.55
C VAL A 53 -0.50 0.79 -12.76
N TYR A 54 -1.52 0.80 -11.91
CA TYR A 54 -2.00 -0.40 -11.27
C TYR A 54 -2.88 -1.15 -12.27
N GLU A 55 -2.35 -2.24 -12.81
CA GLU A 55 -3.01 -3.12 -13.78
C GLU A 55 -3.39 -4.44 -13.11
N GLU A 56 -4.41 -4.43 -12.26
CA GLU A 56 -5.05 -5.65 -11.78
C GLU A 56 -6.56 -5.59 -12.04
N GLY A 57 -7.00 -6.35 -13.04
CA GLY A 57 -8.36 -6.38 -13.55
C GLY A 57 -8.59 -5.57 -14.82
N LEU A 58 -9.86 -5.25 -15.08
CA LEU A 58 -10.30 -4.60 -16.33
C LEU A 58 -10.04 -3.09 -16.37
N ASP A 59 -9.72 -2.47 -15.22
CA ASP A 59 -9.52 -1.03 -15.08
C ASP A 59 -8.07 -0.71 -14.68
N ALA A 60 -7.32 -0.08 -15.59
CA ALA A 60 -6.00 0.46 -15.27
C ALA A 60 -6.18 1.76 -14.49
N ILE A 61 -5.77 1.77 -13.21
CA ILE A 61 -5.83 2.98 -12.37
C ILE A 61 -4.44 3.58 -12.27
N THR A 62 -4.36 4.84 -12.67
CA THR A 62 -3.13 5.61 -12.56
C THR A 62 -3.01 6.18 -11.14
N VAL A 63 -1.97 5.78 -10.42
CA VAL A 63 -1.62 6.32 -9.11
C VAL A 63 -0.41 7.24 -9.27
N ALA A 64 -0.58 8.52 -8.93
CA ALA A 64 0.53 9.46 -8.87
C ALA A 64 1.17 9.38 -7.48
N VAL A 65 2.44 9.02 -7.43
CA VAL A 65 3.21 8.85 -6.21
C VAL A 65 4.40 9.81 -6.26
N PRO A 66 4.73 10.53 -5.17
CA PRO A 66 5.94 11.34 -5.16
C PRO A 66 7.15 10.43 -5.43
N LEU A 67 8.03 10.81 -6.37
CA LEU A 67 9.29 10.11 -6.56
C LEU A 67 10.11 10.15 -5.27
N PRO A 68 10.70 9.03 -4.82
CA PRO A 68 11.80 9.11 -3.87
C PRO A 68 12.91 9.95 -4.52
N ASP A 69 13.37 10.98 -3.81
CA ASP A 69 14.31 11.97 -4.32
C ASP A 69 15.64 11.29 -4.68
N ALA A 70 15.78 10.90 -5.94
CA ALA A 70 16.91 10.13 -6.44
C ALA A 70 18.17 11.01 -6.45
N GLY A 71 18.87 11.04 -5.31
CA GLY A 71 20.24 11.55 -5.21
C GLY A 71 20.48 12.71 -4.25
N LYS A 72 19.49 13.18 -3.49
CA LYS A 72 19.75 14.09 -2.37
C LYS A 72 19.86 13.31 -1.07
N LYS A 73 21.03 13.36 -0.42
CA LYS A 73 21.11 13.07 1.02
C LYS A 73 20.22 14.09 1.71
N GLU A 74 19.09 13.65 2.22
CA GLU A 74 18.18 14.48 3.02
C GLU A 74 18.97 15.23 4.08
N SER A 75 18.69 16.53 4.22
CA SER A 75 19.31 17.33 5.27
C SER A 75 18.93 16.76 6.64
N PHE A 76 19.77 16.97 7.65
CA PHE A 76 19.46 16.56 9.04
C PHE A 76 18.09 17.07 9.50
N LEU A 77 17.68 18.26 9.03
CA LEU A 77 16.40 18.88 9.33
C LEU A 77 15.23 18.20 8.59
N GLU A 78 15.41 17.78 7.34
CA GLU A 78 14.40 16.98 6.62
C GLU A 78 14.18 15.62 7.29
N ARG A 79 15.27 14.94 7.67
CA ARG A 79 15.21 13.67 8.42
C ARG A 79 14.48 13.83 9.75
N LEU A 80 14.73 14.93 10.46
CA LEU A 80 13.99 15.29 11.68
C LEU A 80 12.52 15.62 11.40
N SER A 81 12.22 16.30 10.30
CA SER A 81 10.86 16.71 9.93
C SER A 81 9.99 15.53 9.45
N ARG A 82 10.55 14.53 8.76
CA ARG A 82 9.89 13.25 8.45
C ARG A 82 9.65 12.44 9.71
N ARG A 83 10.63 12.38 10.61
CA ARG A 83 10.46 11.78 11.94
C ARG A 83 9.41 12.50 12.79
N ALA A 84 9.17 13.77 12.49
CA ALA A 84 8.13 14.62 13.07
C ALA A 84 6.85 14.69 12.24
N ALA A 85 6.76 14.02 11.07
CA ALA A 85 5.53 13.89 10.32
C ALA A 85 4.55 13.17 11.26
N LYS A 86 3.47 13.90 11.58
CA LYS A 86 2.58 13.55 12.68
C LYS A 86 1.97 12.19 12.39
N LYS A 87 2.43 11.15 13.08
CA LYS A 87 1.76 9.84 13.14
C LYS A 87 0.26 10.13 13.29
N PRO A 88 -0.62 9.57 12.42
CA PRO A 88 -2.04 9.89 12.47
C PRO A 88 -2.54 9.76 13.91
N ALA A 89 -3.36 10.74 14.33
CA ALA A 89 -3.86 10.77 15.70
C ALA A 89 -4.55 9.44 16.03
N PRO A 90 -4.34 8.88 17.25
CA PRO A 90 -5.01 7.65 17.64
C PRO A 90 -6.52 7.86 17.58
N VAL A 91 -7.15 7.16 16.64
CA VAL A 91 -8.60 7.09 16.49
C VAL A 91 -9.13 6.20 17.61
N ILE A 92 -10.26 6.60 18.21
CA ILE A 92 -10.93 5.91 19.33
C ILE A 92 -10.88 4.40 19.11
N HIS A 93 -10.19 3.70 20.00
CA HIS A 93 -9.92 2.28 19.82
C HIS A 93 -11.19 1.47 20.12
N PRO A 94 -11.57 0.48 19.29
CA PRO A 94 -12.36 -0.65 19.78
C PRO A 94 -11.61 -1.26 20.97
N GLN A 95 -12.30 -1.93 21.90
CA GLN A 95 -11.62 -2.62 23.01
C GLN A 95 -10.62 -3.62 22.43
N ARG A 96 -9.35 -3.25 22.43
CA ARG A 96 -8.21 -4.07 22.01
C ARG A 96 -7.32 -4.33 23.22
N ASP A 97 -6.37 -5.25 23.06
CA ASP A 97 -5.45 -5.57 24.16
C ASP A 97 -4.30 -4.58 24.24
N ASP A 98 -4.57 -3.41 24.82
CA ASP A 98 -3.56 -2.35 25.01
C ASP A 98 -2.38 -2.78 25.89
N ARG A 99 -2.49 -3.92 26.59
CA ARG A 99 -1.43 -4.48 27.45
C ARG A 99 -0.50 -5.42 26.70
N ALA A 100 -0.84 -5.83 25.48
CA ALA A 100 -0.01 -6.75 24.72
C ALA A 100 1.30 -6.08 24.27
N GLU A 101 2.41 -6.80 24.44
CA GLU A 101 3.74 -6.29 24.08
C GLU A 101 3.97 -6.28 22.57
N GLN A 102 3.41 -7.26 21.84
CA GLN A 102 3.57 -7.36 20.40
C GLN A 102 2.46 -6.62 19.65
N THR A 103 2.84 -5.84 18.64
CA THR A 103 1.92 -5.05 17.80
C THR A 103 0.79 -5.91 17.20
N TRP A 104 1.10 -7.13 16.75
CA TRP A 104 0.10 -8.02 16.17
C TRP A 104 -1.01 -8.43 17.14
N GLN A 105 -0.70 -8.51 18.45
CA GLN A 105 -1.67 -8.79 19.49
C GLN A 105 -2.43 -7.54 19.90
N LYS A 106 -1.72 -6.40 19.98
CA LYS A 106 -2.27 -5.12 20.41
C LYS A 106 -3.39 -4.64 19.51
N TYR A 107 -3.27 -4.81 18.19
CA TYR A 107 -4.28 -4.32 17.24
C TYR A 107 -5.23 -5.40 16.71
N ALA A 108 -5.06 -6.66 17.16
CA ALA A 108 -5.85 -7.81 16.75
C ALA A 108 -7.36 -7.60 16.90
N ALA A 109 -8.11 -8.03 15.90
CA ALA A 109 -9.54 -8.25 15.96
C ALA A 109 -9.94 -9.03 17.23
N LEU A 110 -11.14 -8.75 17.74
CA LEU A 110 -11.67 -9.53 18.85
C LEU A 110 -11.90 -10.96 18.37
N PRO A 111 -11.52 -11.97 19.17
CA PRO A 111 -11.75 -13.35 18.79
C PRO A 111 -13.25 -13.61 18.67
N VAL A 112 -13.61 -14.43 17.69
CA VAL A 112 -14.98 -14.92 17.50
C VAL A 112 -15.13 -16.27 18.17
N ASN A 113 -16.21 -16.44 18.92
CA ASN A 113 -16.56 -17.71 19.51
C ASN A 113 -16.98 -18.70 18.40
N VAL A 114 -16.21 -19.75 18.20
CA VAL A 114 -16.49 -20.81 17.22
C VAL A 114 -17.35 -21.88 17.89
N PRO A 115 -18.59 -22.13 17.43
CA PRO A 115 -19.41 -23.21 17.97
C PRO A 115 -18.71 -24.56 17.84
N ALA A 116 -18.90 -25.44 18.83
CA ALA A 116 -18.31 -26.77 18.81
C ALA A 116 -18.71 -27.55 17.54
N GLY A 117 -17.72 -28.07 16.82
CA GLY A 117 -17.92 -28.80 15.57
C GLY A 117 -17.98 -27.93 14.32
N ASN A 118 -17.93 -26.60 14.44
CA ASN A 118 -17.78 -25.73 13.28
C ASN A 118 -16.34 -25.76 12.75
N ALA A 119 -16.19 -25.69 11.43
CA ALA A 119 -14.92 -25.40 10.78
C ALA A 119 -14.67 -23.89 10.69
N GLU A 120 -13.41 -23.50 10.65
CA GLU A 120 -12.97 -22.11 10.63
C GLU A 120 -12.58 -21.67 9.22
N ILE A 121 -12.99 -20.47 8.82
CA ILE A 121 -12.49 -19.84 7.60
C ILE A 121 -11.90 -18.47 7.91
N ILE A 122 -10.74 -18.20 7.33
CA ILE A 122 -10.11 -16.89 7.32
C ILE A 122 -10.22 -16.34 5.89
N LEU A 123 -10.74 -15.11 5.76
CA LEU A 123 -10.77 -14.38 4.50
C LEU A 123 -9.84 -13.17 4.58
N VAL A 124 -8.89 -13.12 3.67
CA VAL A 124 -8.00 -11.98 3.45
C VAL A 124 -8.36 -11.32 2.13
N ILE A 125 -8.55 -10.01 2.14
CA ILE A 125 -8.77 -9.22 0.93
C ILE A 125 -7.56 -8.31 0.71
N ASP A 126 -6.82 -8.57 -0.36
CA ASP A 126 -5.64 -7.84 -0.80
C ASP A 126 -5.98 -6.61 -1.64
N ASP A 127 -4.99 -5.78 -1.95
CA ASP A 127 -5.10 -4.61 -2.83
C ASP A 127 -6.17 -3.55 -2.48
N LEU A 128 -6.53 -3.46 -1.20
CA LEU A 128 -7.46 -2.44 -0.74
C LEU A 128 -6.82 -1.05 -0.76
N GLY A 129 -7.67 -0.04 -0.96
CA GLY A 129 -7.32 1.37 -0.90
C GLY A 129 -7.33 2.07 -2.26
N ILE A 130 -6.95 1.37 -3.33
CA ILE A 130 -6.88 1.93 -4.69
C ILE A 130 -8.28 2.21 -5.23
N VAL A 131 -9.13 1.19 -5.26
CA VAL A 131 -10.54 1.31 -5.67
C VAL A 131 -11.40 1.58 -4.44
N LYS A 132 -11.65 2.86 -4.13
CA LYS A 132 -12.39 3.28 -2.93
C LYS A 132 -13.78 2.63 -2.82
N GLY A 133 -14.46 2.43 -3.95
CA GLY A 133 -15.82 1.88 -3.98
C GLY A 133 -15.91 0.44 -3.47
N THR A 134 -15.12 -0.47 -4.06
CA THR A 134 -15.10 -1.88 -3.64
C THR A 134 -14.35 -2.06 -2.31
N THR A 135 -13.35 -1.22 -2.02
CA THR A 135 -12.71 -1.18 -0.69
C THR A 135 -13.74 -0.91 0.39
N LYS A 136 -14.58 0.12 0.23
CA LYS A 136 -15.65 0.41 1.18
C LYS A 136 -16.64 -0.74 1.33
N GLN A 137 -17.01 -1.41 0.23
CA GLN A 137 -17.90 -2.57 0.29
C GLN A 137 -17.31 -3.75 1.08
N MET A 138 -15.99 -3.97 1.02
CA MET A 138 -15.30 -4.99 1.81
C MET A 138 -15.25 -4.60 3.29
N ILE A 139 -14.94 -3.33 3.61
CA ILE A 139 -14.97 -2.79 4.97
C ILE A 139 -16.37 -2.88 5.59
N GLU A 140 -17.43 -2.73 4.80
CA GLU A 140 -18.82 -2.77 5.30
C GLU A 140 -19.37 -4.21 5.49
N MET A 141 -18.61 -5.26 5.16
CA MET A 141 -19.06 -6.63 5.38
C MET A 141 -19.16 -6.94 6.88
N ASN A 142 -20.32 -7.44 7.31
CA ASN A 142 -20.60 -7.73 8.73
C ASN A 142 -20.02 -9.07 9.21
N VAL A 143 -18.74 -9.33 8.90
CA VAL A 143 -17.95 -10.50 9.32
C VAL A 143 -16.50 -10.07 9.55
N PRO A 144 -15.73 -10.79 10.40
CA PRO A 144 -14.34 -10.41 10.70
C PRO A 144 -13.41 -10.76 9.53
N LEU A 145 -13.34 -9.90 8.53
CA LEU A 145 -12.33 -9.98 7.47
C LEU A 145 -10.94 -9.57 7.96
N THR A 146 -9.92 -10.05 7.27
CA THR A 146 -8.57 -9.48 7.27
C THR A 146 -8.42 -8.62 6.02
N LEU A 147 -8.08 -7.35 6.19
CA LEU A 147 -8.04 -6.35 5.12
C LEU A 147 -6.61 -5.87 4.93
N SER A 148 -6.05 -6.14 3.76
CA SER A 148 -4.66 -5.83 3.41
C SER A 148 -4.64 -4.63 2.47
N PHE A 149 -3.99 -3.55 2.90
CA PHE A 149 -4.04 -2.26 2.20
C PHE A 149 -2.72 -1.95 1.51
N LEU A 150 -2.79 -1.52 0.25
CA LEU A 150 -1.62 -1.01 -0.47
C LEU A 150 -1.21 0.33 0.15
N PRO A 151 0.03 0.47 0.64
CA PRO A 151 0.45 1.63 1.43
C PRO A 151 0.46 2.93 0.61
N TYR A 152 0.65 2.84 -0.70
CA TYR A 152 0.66 3.99 -1.60
C TYR A 152 -0.74 4.46 -2.05
N ALA A 153 -1.81 3.85 -1.56
CA ALA A 153 -3.17 4.28 -1.87
C ALA A 153 -3.50 5.68 -1.30
N THR A 154 -4.33 6.44 -2.00
CA THR A 154 -4.75 7.77 -1.52
C THR A 154 -5.74 7.66 -0.35
N GLU A 155 -5.70 8.64 0.57
CA GLU A 155 -6.59 8.70 1.75
C GLU A 155 -6.56 7.42 2.63
N ILE A 156 -5.48 6.66 2.58
CA ILE A 156 -5.40 5.32 3.15
C ILE A 156 -5.64 5.29 4.66
N ALA A 157 -5.14 6.29 5.39
CA ALA A 157 -5.35 6.38 6.83
C ALA A 157 -6.84 6.44 7.21
N THR A 158 -7.68 7.12 6.42
CA THR A 158 -9.13 7.17 6.67
C THR A 158 -9.78 5.81 6.44
N GLN A 159 -9.43 5.15 5.32
CA GLN A 159 -9.97 3.82 4.96
C GLN A 159 -9.58 2.77 6.00
N VAL A 160 -8.31 2.75 6.42
CA VAL A 160 -7.79 1.84 7.44
C VAL A 160 -8.43 2.09 8.81
N ASN A 161 -8.60 3.35 9.21
CA ASN A 161 -9.27 3.65 10.48
C ASN A 161 -10.73 3.20 10.49
N GLU A 162 -11.44 3.33 9.37
CA GLU A 162 -12.80 2.81 9.22
C GLU A 162 -12.85 1.28 9.34
N ALA A 163 -11.93 0.58 8.66
CA ALA A 163 -11.76 -0.88 8.78
C ALA A 163 -11.48 -1.32 10.21
N TYR A 164 -10.56 -0.64 10.88
CA TYR A 164 -10.17 -0.92 12.26
C TYR A 164 -11.36 -0.77 13.21
N LEU A 165 -12.13 0.31 13.08
CA LEU A 165 -13.32 0.59 13.89
C LEU A 165 -14.44 -0.43 13.69
N ARG A 166 -14.55 -1.03 12.50
CA ARG A 166 -15.49 -2.12 12.22
C ARG A 166 -15.02 -3.50 12.70
N GLY A 167 -13.84 -3.56 13.30
CA GLY A 167 -13.36 -4.76 13.99
C GLY A 167 -12.53 -5.71 13.13
N HIS A 168 -12.16 -5.33 11.91
CA HIS A 168 -11.30 -6.12 11.03
C HIS A 168 -9.86 -6.18 11.53
N ASP A 169 -9.16 -7.24 11.12
CA ASP A 169 -7.70 -7.26 11.14
C ASP A 169 -7.16 -6.48 9.94
N ILE A 170 -6.05 -5.78 10.13
CA ILE A 170 -5.44 -4.94 9.09
C ILE A 170 -4.00 -5.39 8.84
N LEU A 171 -3.66 -5.55 7.57
CA LEU A 171 -2.29 -5.81 7.10
C LEU A 171 -1.79 -4.68 6.22
N VAL A 172 -0.48 -4.45 6.25
CA VAL A 172 0.20 -3.65 5.22
C VAL A 172 0.51 -4.57 4.05
N HIS A 173 -0.05 -4.28 2.87
CA HIS A 173 0.21 -5.05 1.66
C HIS A 173 1.45 -4.51 0.96
N ILE A 174 2.61 -5.06 1.29
CA ILE A 174 3.90 -4.47 0.92
C ILE A 174 4.24 -4.85 -0.53
N PRO A 175 4.46 -3.86 -1.42
CA PRO A 175 4.93 -4.09 -2.78
C PRO A 175 6.29 -4.78 -2.78
N MET A 176 6.42 -5.88 -3.53
CA MET A 176 7.65 -6.65 -3.60
C MET A 176 7.96 -7.09 -5.03
N GLU A 177 9.24 -7.15 -5.39
CA GLU A 177 9.71 -7.46 -6.74
C GLU A 177 9.15 -8.81 -7.25
N PRO A 178 8.40 -8.81 -8.37
CA PRO A 178 8.00 -10.03 -9.05
C PRO A 178 9.10 -10.56 -9.96
N LYS A 179 8.97 -11.82 -10.38
CA LYS A 179 9.60 -12.30 -11.61
C LYS A 179 8.91 -11.67 -12.81
N GLY A 180 9.67 -11.24 -13.80
CA GLY A 180 9.15 -10.58 -15.00
C GLY A 180 9.22 -9.05 -14.89
N ASN A 181 8.35 -8.36 -15.63
CA ASN A 181 8.41 -6.90 -15.79
C ASN A 181 7.19 -6.17 -15.20
N ALA A 182 6.34 -6.87 -14.44
CA ALA A 182 5.21 -6.25 -13.77
C ALA A 182 5.72 -5.21 -12.76
N ASP A 183 5.06 -4.05 -12.70
CA ASP A 183 5.38 -2.99 -11.75
C ASP A 183 4.58 -3.23 -10.44
N PRO A 184 5.24 -3.59 -9.33
CA PRO A 184 4.57 -3.77 -8.04
C PRO A 184 4.09 -2.44 -7.41
N GLY A 185 4.50 -1.31 -7.98
CA GLY A 185 4.21 0.03 -7.47
C GLY A 185 5.40 0.67 -6.73
N PRO A 186 5.20 1.88 -6.21
CA PRO A 186 6.26 2.66 -5.56
C PRO A 186 6.78 1.99 -4.29
N HIS A 187 8.02 2.31 -3.92
CA HIS A 187 8.66 1.81 -2.69
C HIS A 187 8.62 0.29 -2.55
N ALA A 188 8.63 -0.43 -3.69
CA ALA A 188 8.69 -1.87 -3.68
C ALA A 188 10.02 -2.39 -3.14
N LEU A 189 9.96 -3.48 -2.39
CA LEU A 189 11.16 -4.15 -1.92
C LEU A 189 11.78 -4.92 -3.09
N LEU A 190 12.96 -4.48 -3.53
CA LEU A 190 13.73 -5.11 -4.60
C LEU A 190 14.90 -5.91 -4.04
N SER A 191 15.11 -7.12 -4.53
CA SER A 191 16.23 -8.00 -4.15
C SER A 191 17.58 -7.34 -4.38
N SER A 192 17.71 -6.56 -5.45
CA SER A 192 18.94 -5.85 -5.81
C SER A 192 19.19 -4.56 -5.01
N SER A 193 18.28 -4.16 -4.12
CA SER A 193 18.45 -2.94 -3.32
C SER A 193 19.53 -3.11 -2.27
N SER A 194 20.26 -2.02 -2.00
CA SER A 194 21.10 -1.92 -0.81
C SER A 194 20.26 -2.03 0.47
N ALA A 195 20.90 -2.37 1.59
CA ALA A 195 20.22 -2.42 2.88
C ALA A 195 19.56 -1.07 3.25
N ASP A 196 20.21 0.06 2.96
CA ASP A 196 19.68 1.40 3.23
C ASP A 196 18.42 1.70 2.40
N ASN A 197 18.43 1.40 1.10
CA ASN A 197 17.28 1.64 0.22
C ASN A 197 16.11 0.71 0.58
N GLN A 198 16.41 -0.53 0.96
CA GLN A 198 15.41 -1.46 1.44
C GLN A 198 14.78 -0.96 2.75
N MET A 199 15.59 -0.47 3.69
CA MET A 199 15.09 0.09 4.94
C MET A 199 14.23 1.34 4.71
N GLU A 200 14.63 2.24 3.81
CA GLU A 200 13.81 3.40 3.42
C GLU A 200 12.44 2.97 2.86
N SER A 201 12.44 1.94 2.01
CA SER A 201 11.20 1.38 1.46
C SER A 201 10.32 0.74 2.54
N ILE A 202 10.92 0.01 3.49
CA ILE A 202 10.19 -0.56 4.62
C ILE A 202 9.58 0.55 5.50
N ASP A 203 10.36 1.57 5.84
CA ASP A 203 9.91 2.69 6.66
C ASP A 203 8.80 3.50 5.97
N TYR A 204 8.91 3.70 4.65
CA TYR A 204 7.83 4.29 3.87
C TYR A 204 6.54 3.45 4.00
N ASN A 205 6.59 2.16 3.64
CA ASN A 205 5.41 1.30 3.57
C ASN A 205 4.71 1.18 4.94
N LEU A 206 5.49 0.99 6.01
CA LEU A 206 4.96 0.86 7.38
C LEU A 206 4.59 2.21 8.01
N GLY A 207 4.98 3.33 7.40
CA GLY A 207 4.70 4.69 7.88
C GLY A 207 3.39 5.29 7.36
N GLN A 208 2.73 4.69 6.36
CA GLN A 208 1.58 5.30 5.69
C GLN A 208 0.30 5.30 6.54
N PHE A 209 0.16 4.35 7.45
CA PHE A 209 -0.98 4.26 8.37
C PHE A 209 -0.59 3.51 9.65
N SER A 210 -1.54 3.34 10.57
CA SER A 210 -1.36 2.62 11.84
C SER A 210 -2.46 1.58 12.04
N ASN A 211 -2.48 0.91 13.20
CA ASN A 211 -3.49 -0.09 13.59
C ASN A 211 -3.47 -1.40 12.79
N TYR A 212 -2.40 -1.63 12.02
CA TYR A 212 -2.13 -2.92 11.39
C TYR A 212 -1.46 -3.89 12.37
N ILE A 213 -1.72 -5.17 12.18
CA ILE A 213 -1.18 -6.26 13.00
C ILE A 213 0.02 -6.94 12.34
N GLY A 214 0.18 -6.76 11.04
CA GLY A 214 1.17 -7.49 10.28
C GLY A 214 1.30 -7.00 8.85
N ILE A 215 1.96 -7.82 8.05
CA ILE A 215 2.23 -7.57 6.64
C ILE A 215 1.71 -8.73 5.78
N ASN A 216 1.41 -8.42 4.52
CA ASN A 216 1.24 -9.40 3.45
C ASN A 216 2.07 -8.95 2.23
N ASN A 217 2.65 -9.87 1.46
CA ASN A 217 3.38 -9.51 0.24
C ASN A 217 2.45 -9.28 -0.95
N HIS A 218 2.52 -8.09 -1.57
CA HIS A 218 1.96 -7.81 -2.89
C HIS A 218 2.98 -8.25 -3.95
N MET A 219 2.58 -9.17 -4.83
CA MET A 219 3.50 -9.86 -5.75
C MET A 219 4.68 -10.53 -5.01
N GLY A 220 5.94 -10.17 -5.30
CA GLY A 220 7.11 -10.64 -4.56
C GLY A 220 7.69 -11.98 -4.98
N SER A 221 7.32 -12.55 -6.13
CA SER A 221 7.82 -13.87 -6.55
C SER A 221 9.34 -13.93 -6.80
N ARG A 222 10.02 -12.78 -6.92
CA ARG A 222 11.49 -12.69 -6.94
C ARG A 222 12.04 -12.32 -5.57
N PHE A 223 11.48 -11.30 -4.93
CA PHE A 223 11.93 -10.85 -3.61
C PHE A 223 11.87 -11.95 -2.55
N THR A 224 10.76 -12.70 -2.50
CA THR A 224 10.54 -13.75 -1.48
C THR A 224 11.45 -14.97 -1.66
N GLU A 225 12.11 -15.14 -2.81
CA GLU A 225 13.10 -16.21 -3.02
C GLU A 225 14.51 -15.80 -2.58
N ASP A 226 14.77 -14.50 -2.40
CA ASP A 226 16.06 -13.96 -1.99
C ASP A 226 16.20 -14.02 -0.47
N GLU A 227 16.98 -15.00 0.00
CA GLU A 227 17.18 -15.26 1.42
C GLU A 227 17.77 -14.06 2.17
N GLU A 228 18.71 -13.33 1.56
CA GLU A 228 19.40 -12.21 2.23
C GLU A 228 18.44 -11.01 2.37
N ALA A 229 17.73 -10.68 1.29
CA ALA A 229 16.77 -9.58 1.28
C ALA A 229 15.59 -9.86 2.22
N VAL A 230 15.07 -11.09 2.25
CA VAL A 230 14.01 -11.49 3.17
C VAL A 230 14.47 -11.47 4.61
N ASN A 231 15.70 -11.93 4.91
CA ASN A 231 16.24 -11.87 6.28
C ASN A 231 16.28 -10.44 6.82
N ARG A 232 16.82 -9.49 6.04
CA ARG A 232 16.85 -8.07 6.44
C ARG A 232 15.46 -7.52 6.68
N PHE A 233 14.51 -7.84 5.82
CA PHE A 233 13.11 -7.44 5.97
C PHE A 233 12.50 -8.00 7.27
N LEU A 234 12.66 -9.30 7.51
CA LEU A 234 12.09 -9.97 8.68
C LEU A 234 12.71 -9.50 10.00
N ASP A 235 13.96 -9.07 10.04
CA ASP A 235 14.55 -8.47 11.24
C ASP A 235 13.80 -7.20 11.67
N VAL A 236 13.34 -6.39 10.71
CA VAL A 236 12.51 -5.21 10.99
C VAL A 236 11.11 -5.61 11.46
N ILE A 237 10.49 -6.59 10.79
CA ILE A 237 9.16 -7.11 11.15
C ILE A 237 9.16 -7.68 12.58
N LYS A 238 10.18 -8.44 12.94
CA LYS A 238 10.37 -8.96 14.30
C LYS A 238 10.48 -7.84 15.33
N THR A 239 11.32 -6.84 15.06
CA THR A 239 11.52 -5.70 15.96
C THR A 239 10.23 -4.91 16.19
N LYS A 240 9.36 -4.85 15.17
CA LYS A 240 8.05 -4.19 15.28
C LYS A 240 6.98 -5.08 15.91
N GLY A 241 7.26 -6.35 16.24
CA GLY A 241 6.31 -7.28 16.84
C GLY A 241 5.11 -7.56 15.93
N LEU A 242 5.36 -7.69 14.63
CA LEU A 242 4.34 -7.88 13.60
C LEU A 242 4.22 -9.36 13.21
N LEU A 243 3.03 -9.74 12.72
CA LEU A 243 2.85 -11.02 12.03
C LEU A 243 3.13 -10.90 10.53
N VAL A 244 3.32 -12.04 9.88
CA VAL A 244 3.54 -12.19 8.44
C VAL A 244 2.45 -13.10 7.85
N LEU A 245 1.86 -12.65 6.76
CA LEU A 245 1.13 -13.51 5.82
C LEU A 245 2.01 -13.70 4.58
N ASP A 246 2.34 -14.94 4.25
CA ASP A 246 2.98 -15.29 2.98
C ASP A 246 1.89 -15.67 1.97
N SER A 247 1.66 -14.82 0.97
CA SER A 247 0.67 -15.06 -0.09
C SER A 247 1.05 -16.21 -1.04
N LYS A 248 2.28 -16.74 -0.94
CA LYS A 248 2.82 -17.83 -1.77
C LYS A 248 2.73 -17.55 -3.27
N THR A 249 3.17 -16.36 -3.69
CA THR A 249 3.25 -15.97 -5.12
C THR A 249 4.28 -16.76 -5.92
N THR A 250 5.10 -17.57 -5.24
CA THR A 250 5.98 -18.58 -5.81
C THR A 250 6.10 -19.78 -4.88
N ALA A 251 6.28 -20.98 -5.44
CA ALA A 251 6.51 -22.21 -4.68
C ALA A 251 7.85 -22.22 -3.93
N ASN A 252 8.81 -21.36 -4.32
CA ASN A 252 10.13 -21.29 -3.68
C ASN A 252 10.23 -20.17 -2.63
N SER A 253 9.11 -19.57 -2.21
CA SER A 253 9.12 -18.51 -1.21
C SER A 253 9.86 -18.96 0.05
N ARG A 254 10.81 -18.14 0.51
CA ARG A 254 11.55 -18.30 1.76
C ARG A 254 10.90 -17.55 2.92
N LEU A 255 9.88 -16.74 2.65
CA LEU A 255 9.29 -15.81 3.63
C LEU A 255 8.76 -16.52 4.87
N GLU A 256 7.91 -17.54 4.69
CA GLU A 256 7.39 -18.31 5.82
C GLU A 256 8.50 -19.03 6.59
N LYS A 257 9.37 -19.76 5.89
CA LYS A 257 10.44 -20.56 6.52
C LYS A 257 11.33 -19.68 7.41
N LEU A 258 11.81 -18.56 6.87
CA LEU A 258 12.68 -17.64 7.61
C LEU A 258 11.93 -16.92 8.74
N ALA A 259 10.63 -16.64 8.59
CA ALA A 259 9.81 -16.08 9.66
C ALA A 259 9.69 -17.06 10.84
N ILE A 260 9.47 -18.35 10.57
CA ILE A 260 9.48 -19.41 11.59
C ILE A 260 10.83 -19.46 12.30
N GLU A 261 11.94 -19.51 11.56
CA GLU A 261 13.30 -19.55 12.13
C GLU A 261 13.61 -18.35 13.04
N LYS A 262 13.01 -17.19 12.74
CA LYS A 262 13.14 -15.97 13.54
C LYS A 262 12.13 -15.86 14.68
N ASN A 263 11.25 -16.85 14.88
CA ASN A 263 10.13 -16.80 15.83
C ASN A 263 9.18 -15.63 15.57
N ILE A 264 8.88 -15.35 14.30
CA ILE A 264 7.91 -14.34 13.89
C ILE A 264 6.59 -15.04 13.59
N PRO A 265 5.46 -14.54 14.14
CA PRO A 265 4.14 -15.07 13.82
C PRO A 265 3.86 -15.09 12.32
N VAL A 266 3.65 -16.28 11.74
CA VAL A 266 3.45 -16.47 10.31
C VAL A 266 2.41 -17.53 9.95
N THR A 267 1.66 -17.25 8.89
CA THR A 267 0.76 -18.17 8.22
C THR A 267 0.81 -17.94 6.71
N ASP A 268 0.24 -18.86 5.95
CA ASP A 268 0.12 -18.80 4.50
C ASP A 268 -1.32 -19.08 4.04
N ARG A 269 -1.52 -19.06 2.72
CA ARG A 269 -2.80 -19.21 2.04
C ARG A 269 -3.05 -20.64 1.55
N ASP A 270 -4.27 -21.14 1.76
CA ASP A 270 -4.76 -22.39 1.15
C ASP A 270 -5.39 -22.18 -0.24
N VAL A 271 -6.26 -21.17 -0.39
CA VAL A 271 -7.05 -20.93 -1.61
C VAL A 271 -6.93 -19.49 -2.11
N PHE A 272 -6.75 -19.32 -3.42
CA PHE A 272 -6.82 -18.02 -4.08
C PHE A 272 -8.16 -17.92 -4.79
N LEU A 273 -8.92 -16.88 -4.52
CA LEU A 273 -10.35 -16.83 -4.86
C LEU A 273 -10.59 -16.42 -6.31
N ASP A 274 -9.82 -15.47 -6.82
CA ASP A 274 -10.21 -14.66 -7.98
C ASP A 274 -9.10 -14.49 -9.02
N ASN A 275 -8.36 -15.58 -9.27
CA ASN A 275 -7.49 -15.67 -10.46
C ASN A 275 -8.27 -15.38 -11.76
N GLU A 276 -9.57 -15.68 -11.76
CA GLU A 276 -10.49 -15.33 -12.81
C GLU A 276 -11.59 -14.44 -12.23
N GLN A 277 -11.84 -13.30 -12.87
CA GLN A 277 -12.86 -12.33 -12.47
C GLN A 277 -14.25 -12.77 -12.93
N ASP A 278 -14.63 -13.98 -12.57
CA ASP A 278 -15.92 -14.60 -12.84
C ASP A 278 -16.56 -15.08 -11.53
N ILE A 279 -17.83 -14.74 -11.33
CA ILE A 279 -18.54 -15.05 -10.08
C ILE A 279 -18.63 -16.56 -9.85
N ASN A 280 -18.89 -17.36 -10.90
CA ASN A 280 -19.04 -18.81 -10.74
C ASN A 280 -17.70 -19.47 -10.42
N TYR A 281 -16.62 -18.99 -11.04
CA TYR A 281 -15.26 -19.42 -10.68
C TYR A 281 -14.98 -19.16 -9.19
N ILE A 282 -15.23 -17.93 -8.73
CA ILE A 282 -14.99 -17.51 -7.34
C ILE A 282 -15.84 -18.34 -6.37
N LEU A 283 -17.12 -18.56 -6.67
CA LEU A 283 -17.99 -19.45 -5.88
C LEU A 283 -17.46 -20.90 -5.85
N GLY A 284 -16.89 -21.39 -6.95
CA GLY A 284 -16.20 -22.68 -7.00
C GLY A 284 -14.99 -22.76 -6.07
N GLN A 285 -14.19 -21.69 -6.02
CA GLN A 285 -13.03 -21.57 -5.12
C GLN A 285 -13.46 -21.46 -3.64
N LEU A 286 -14.55 -20.74 -3.36
CA LEU A 286 -15.15 -20.70 -2.03
C LEU A 286 -15.67 -22.09 -1.60
N GLY A 287 -16.28 -22.84 -2.51
CA GLY A 287 -16.65 -24.24 -2.25
C GLY A 287 -15.44 -25.14 -2.00
N LYS A 288 -14.30 -24.89 -2.66
CA LYS A 288 -13.02 -25.57 -2.36
C LYS A 288 -12.52 -25.21 -0.96
N LEU A 289 -12.58 -23.94 -0.58
CA LEU A 289 -12.21 -23.45 0.74
C LEU A 289 -13.03 -24.13 1.84
N GLU A 290 -14.35 -24.25 1.68
CA GLU A 290 -15.22 -24.97 2.62
C GLU A 290 -14.77 -26.42 2.82
N ARG A 291 -14.41 -27.12 1.74
CA ARG A 291 -13.96 -28.53 1.82
C ARG A 291 -12.65 -28.67 2.57
N ILE A 292 -11.70 -27.75 2.36
CA ILE A 292 -10.42 -27.75 3.08
C ILE A 292 -10.67 -27.46 4.56
N ALA A 293 -11.45 -26.43 4.88
CA ALA A 293 -11.78 -26.07 6.25
C ALA A 293 -12.44 -27.23 7.01
N LYS A 294 -13.40 -27.92 6.39
CA LYS A 294 -14.07 -29.08 7.01
C LYS A 294 -13.14 -30.28 7.23
N ARG A 295 -12.14 -30.45 6.37
CA ARG A 295 -11.16 -31.55 6.48
C ARG A 295 -10.11 -31.26 7.55
N ASP A 296 -9.59 -30.04 7.55
CA ASP A 296 -8.40 -29.66 8.33
C ASP A 296 -8.74 -28.84 9.59
N GLY A 297 -10.02 -28.59 9.83
CA GLY A 297 -10.54 -27.74 10.91
C GLY A 297 -10.56 -26.25 10.56
N SER A 298 -9.65 -25.81 9.69
CA SER A 298 -9.54 -24.40 9.27
C SER A 298 -9.03 -24.26 7.85
N ALA A 299 -9.34 -23.16 7.16
CA ALA A 299 -8.67 -22.78 5.92
C ALA A 299 -8.62 -21.26 5.72
N LEU A 300 -7.57 -20.78 5.05
CA LEU A 300 -7.37 -19.37 4.68
C LEU A 300 -7.49 -19.18 3.17
N ALA A 301 -8.30 -18.20 2.78
CA ALA A 301 -8.34 -17.71 1.41
C ALA A 301 -7.88 -16.26 1.28
N ILE A 302 -7.26 -15.97 0.14
CA ILE A 302 -6.94 -14.61 -0.31
C ILE A 302 -7.75 -14.31 -1.58
N GLY A 303 -8.34 -13.12 -1.65
CA GLY A 303 -8.89 -12.53 -2.86
C GLY A 303 -8.65 -11.03 -2.90
N HIS A 304 -9.21 -10.36 -3.90
CA HIS A 304 -9.03 -8.94 -4.21
C HIS A 304 -10.40 -8.25 -4.26
N PRO A 305 -10.49 -6.91 -4.15
CA PRO A 305 -11.73 -6.18 -4.12
C PRO A 305 -12.33 -5.98 -5.52
N TYR A 306 -12.36 -7.03 -6.34
CA TYR A 306 -13.09 -7.01 -7.60
C TYR A 306 -14.61 -7.06 -7.35
N ALA A 307 -15.39 -6.47 -8.25
CA ALA A 307 -16.84 -6.45 -8.13
C ALA A 307 -17.45 -7.87 -8.05
N GLN A 308 -16.86 -8.81 -8.79
CA GLN A 308 -17.23 -10.22 -8.82
C GLN A 308 -16.91 -10.91 -7.49
N THR A 309 -15.76 -10.61 -6.87
CA THR A 309 -15.40 -11.11 -5.55
C THR A 309 -16.36 -10.59 -4.48
N VAL A 310 -16.68 -9.30 -4.51
CA VAL A 310 -17.70 -8.71 -3.61
C VAL A 310 -19.06 -9.41 -3.79
N ALA A 311 -19.50 -9.62 -5.02
CA ALA A 311 -20.77 -10.26 -5.32
C ALA A 311 -20.81 -11.72 -4.81
N ALA A 312 -19.77 -12.50 -5.11
CA ALA A 312 -19.67 -13.89 -4.67
C ALA A 312 -19.64 -14.00 -3.13
N LEU A 313 -18.90 -13.13 -2.44
CA LEU A 313 -18.85 -13.13 -0.98
C LEU A 313 -20.20 -12.77 -0.35
N LYS A 314 -20.93 -11.81 -0.91
CA LYS A 314 -22.28 -11.43 -0.45
C LYS A 314 -23.29 -12.57 -0.59
N GLU A 315 -23.15 -13.39 -1.62
CA GLU A 315 -23.97 -14.60 -1.81
C GLU A 315 -23.55 -15.73 -0.85
N TRP A 316 -22.24 -15.91 -0.67
CA TRP A 316 -21.68 -17.08 0.00
C TRP A 316 -21.71 -16.98 1.54
N ILE A 317 -21.34 -15.83 2.11
CA ILE A 317 -21.22 -15.63 3.57
C ILE A 317 -22.50 -16.01 4.33
N PRO A 318 -23.72 -15.62 3.90
CA PRO A 318 -24.95 -15.97 4.62
C PRO A 318 -25.20 -17.48 4.74
N THR A 319 -24.58 -18.29 3.90
CA THR A 319 -24.78 -19.75 3.88
C THR A 319 -23.93 -20.52 4.90
N LEU A 320 -22.96 -19.86 5.54
CA LEU A 320 -21.93 -20.54 6.33
C LEU A 320 -22.44 -21.12 7.65
N ALA A 321 -23.34 -20.42 8.32
CA ALA A 321 -23.90 -20.87 9.59
C ALA A 321 -24.59 -22.23 9.44
N ASP A 322 -25.42 -22.39 8.40
CA ASP A 322 -26.11 -23.65 8.08
C ASP A 322 -25.15 -24.78 7.68
N LYS A 323 -23.95 -24.42 7.22
CA LYS A 323 -22.90 -25.36 6.84
C LYS A 323 -21.97 -25.75 7.99
N GLY A 324 -22.19 -25.21 9.20
CA GLY A 324 -21.30 -25.40 10.34
C GLY A 324 -19.93 -24.78 10.11
N ILE A 325 -19.88 -23.57 9.57
CA ILE A 325 -18.64 -22.85 9.28
C ILE A 325 -18.71 -21.46 9.91
N THR A 326 -17.60 -21.05 10.55
CA THR A 326 -17.45 -19.74 11.19
C THR A 326 -16.29 -18.98 10.56
N ILE A 327 -16.51 -17.72 10.18
CA ILE A 327 -15.42 -16.83 9.78
C ILE A 327 -14.73 -16.28 11.03
N ILE A 328 -13.41 -16.42 11.10
CA ILE A 328 -12.58 -15.90 12.19
C ILE A 328 -11.51 -14.93 11.64
N PRO A 329 -11.05 -13.97 12.46
CA PRO A 329 -9.93 -13.10 12.08
C PRO A 329 -8.60 -13.87 12.01
N ILE A 330 -7.67 -13.43 11.15
CA ILE A 330 -6.35 -14.09 10.99
C ILE A 330 -5.56 -14.10 12.31
N SER A 331 -5.66 -13.05 13.12
CA SER A 331 -4.97 -12.94 14.40
C SER A 331 -5.39 -14.01 15.40
N GLN A 332 -6.65 -14.48 15.35
CA GLN A 332 -7.12 -15.60 16.15
C GLN A 332 -6.45 -16.90 15.71
N LYS A 333 -6.46 -17.17 14.39
CA LYS A 333 -5.80 -18.36 13.83
C LYS A 333 -4.31 -18.42 14.16
N VAL A 334 -3.61 -17.30 13.98
CA VAL A 334 -2.19 -17.18 14.30
C VAL A 334 -1.98 -17.39 15.79
N ARG A 335 -2.80 -16.80 16.67
CA ARG A 335 -2.68 -17.02 18.13
C ARG A 335 -2.79 -18.49 18.50
N GLU A 336 -3.71 -19.24 17.92
CA GLU A 336 -3.88 -20.69 18.16
C GLU A 336 -2.67 -21.48 17.67
N LYS A 337 -2.19 -21.22 16.44
CA LYS A 337 -0.99 -21.86 15.89
C LYS A 337 0.25 -21.59 16.74
N TYR A 338 0.43 -20.34 17.18
CA TYR A 338 1.61 -19.93 17.94
C TYR A 338 1.56 -20.36 19.40
N ALA A 339 0.38 -20.36 20.05
CA ALA A 339 0.22 -20.93 21.38
C ALA A 339 0.65 -22.40 21.41
N ASN A 340 0.23 -23.18 20.41
CA ASN A 340 0.61 -24.59 20.28
C ASN A 340 2.11 -24.78 19.98
N THR A 341 2.75 -23.82 19.33
CA THR A 341 4.19 -23.87 19.03
C THR A 341 5.04 -23.49 20.24
N SER A 342 4.64 -22.46 21.01
CA SER A 342 5.30 -22.10 22.27
C SER A 342 5.12 -23.17 23.36
N LEU A 343 3.98 -23.87 23.37
CA LEU A 343 3.75 -25.01 24.27
C LEU A 343 4.52 -26.27 23.85
N ALA A 344 5.09 -26.31 22.64
CA ALA A 344 5.93 -27.41 22.16
C ALA A 344 7.44 -27.13 22.31
N ALA A 345 7.81 -25.93 22.79
CA ALA A 345 9.20 -25.50 22.98
C ALA A 345 9.66 -25.52 24.46
N ASP A 346 8.76 -25.88 25.38
CA ASP A 346 9.01 -26.20 26.79
C ASP A 346 8.88 -27.72 27.00
#